data_AF-M1SN43-F1
#
_entry.id   AF-M1SN43-F1
#
_cell.length_a   1.000
_cell.length_b   1.000
_cell.length_c   1.000
_cell.angle_alpha   90.00
_cell.angle_beta   90.00
_cell.angle_gamma   90.00
#
_symmetry.space_group_name_H-M   'P 1'
#
loop_
_entity.id
_entity.type
_entity.pdbx_description
1 polymer ?
#
loop_
_entity_poly.entity_id
_entity_poly.type
_entity_poly.pdbx_seq_one_letter_code
_entity_poly.pdbx_strand_id
1 'polypeptide(L)'
;ISYLCMAKFDSDQKTALMIPAKKVFGEVDNWDDKVLAKMCNLLEALPVREMLKLASDVAIKDMLSNLNLSEGQLRVLAVKALDLLGSPDKWNKDYIKELGNMVAGLMPSELRQIGAQVVKDSLQFLKGIDFDLDQLSKLDKDDVVNLSKAIDGFLSSDVGKMTQAVVIAAFPEMKVAKEVAMPVLREFIKKFEEDPSSAGKSIAQLGDFAVALSRGEVDAESVDKVITNLDKLGVLPWDKTKTLTLIKKIRTKWGDFNGTDADDSDSPNWGFLNMKRLGRLALGIAKEELRDLPIRGIEDVIDVLGKEKDWDRGQ
;
A
#
# COMPACT_ATOMS: atom_id res chain seq x y z
N ILE A 1 -27.30 16.37 25.88
CA ILE A 1 -26.79 16.49 24.48
C ILE A 1 -27.34 17.79 23.93
N SER A 2 -26.48 18.72 23.50
CA SER A 2 -26.91 20.02 22.96
C SER A 2 -27.58 19.80 21.59
N TYR A 3 -28.80 20.32 21.41
CA TYR A 3 -29.52 20.27 20.12
C TYR A 3 -28.70 20.82 18.95
N LEU A 4 -27.76 21.72 19.27
CA LEU A 4 -26.87 22.37 18.32
C LEU A 4 -25.91 21.36 17.65
N CYS A 5 -25.50 20.31 18.36
CA CYS A 5 -24.58 19.29 17.84
C CYS A 5 -25.27 18.32 16.88
N MET A 6 -26.60 18.22 16.92
CA MET A 6 -27.40 17.38 16.02
C MET A 6 -27.93 18.17 14.81
N ALA A 7 -27.85 19.50 14.87
CA ALA A 7 -28.34 20.37 13.81
C ALA A 7 -27.39 20.33 12.61
N LYS A 8 -27.96 20.11 11.42
CA LYS A 8 -27.23 20.11 10.15
C LYS A 8 -27.28 21.50 9.54
N PHE A 9 -26.39 22.37 10.00
CA PHE A 9 -26.22 23.69 9.41
C PHE A 9 -25.37 23.61 8.14
N ASP A 10 -25.73 24.38 7.11
CA ASP A 10 -24.83 24.64 5.98
C ASP A 10 -23.71 25.63 6.37
N SER A 11 -22.77 25.87 5.44
CA SER A 11 -21.61 26.74 5.69
C SER A 11 -21.99 28.19 6.01
N ASP A 12 -22.98 28.74 5.31
CA ASP A 12 -23.41 30.13 5.49
C ASP A 12 -24.14 30.29 6.83
N GLN A 13 -24.97 29.32 7.20
CA GLN A 13 -25.63 29.25 8.49
C GLN A 13 -24.63 29.15 9.65
N LYS A 14 -23.62 28.29 9.54
CA LYS A 14 -22.56 28.19 10.57
C LYS A 14 -21.82 29.51 10.73
N THR A 15 -21.47 30.15 9.63
CA THR A 15 -20.80 31.46 9.61
C THR A 15 -21.67 32.54 10.25
N ALA A 16 -22.95 32.59 9.90
CA ALA A 16 -23.91 33.53 10.46
C ALA A 16 -24.12 33.32 11.97
N LEU A 17 -24.13 32.06 12.43
CA LEU A 17 -24.27 31.70 13.86
C LEU A 17 -23.00 31.92 14.68
N MET A 18 -21.82 31.93 14.05
CA MET A 18 -20.55 32.24 14.72
C MET A 18 -20.52 33.68 15.26
N ILE A 19 -21.17 34.62 14.57
CA ILE A 19 -21.25 36.04 14.98
C ILE A 19 -21.93 36.20 16.35
N PRO A 20 -23.19 35.75 16.56
CA PRO A 20 -23.81 35.81 17.87
C PRO A 20 -23.13 34.88 18.90
N ALA A 21 -22.53 33.76 18.49
CA ALA A 21 -21.77 32.91 19.40
C ALA A 21 -20.61 33.68 20.06
N LYS A 22 -19.78 34.38 19.28
CA LYS A 22 -18.70 35.23 19.82
C LYS A 22 -19.22 36.35 20.73
N LYS A 23 -20.42 36.89 20.47
CA LYS A 23 -21.04 37.88 21.37
C LYS A 23 -21.43 37.29 22.74
N VAL A 24 -21.79 36.01 22.77
CA VAL A 24 -22.24 35.31 24.00
C VAL A 24 -21.06 34.75 24.78
N PHE A 25 -20.10 34.11 24.09
CA PHE A 25 -18.98 33.41 24.71
C PHE A 25 -17.71 34.25 24.81
N GLY A 26 -17.69 35.45 24.22
CA GLY A 26 -16.54 36.35 24.25
C GLY A 26 -15.47 36.00 23.22
N GLU A 27 -14.29 36.57 23.40
CA GLU A 27 -13.13 36.35 22.53
C GLU A 27 -12.62 34.90 22.63
N VAL A 28 -12.10 34.41 21.50
CA VAL A 28 -11.76 32.98 21.31
C VAL A 28 -10.56 32.54 22.14
N ASP A 29 -9.68 33.47 22.51
CA ASP A 29 -8.56 33.22 23.43
C ASP A 29 -8.99 32.82 24.85
N ASN A 30 -10.24 33.13 25.21
CA ASN A 30 -10.83 32.81 26.51
C ASN A 30 -11.73 31.58 26.47
N TRP A 31 -11.85 30.90 25.32
CA TRP A 31 -12.73 29.74 25.18
C TRP A 31 -12.08 28.49 25.80
N ASP A 32 -12.83 27.83 26.68
CA ASP A 32 -12.46 26.56 27.30
C ASP A 32 -13.18 25.36 26.64
N ASP A 33 -12.87 24.16 27.11
CA ASP A 33 -13.51 22.91 26.65
C ASP A 33 -15.04 22.95 26.73
N LYS A 34 -15.60 23.65 27.72
CA LYS A 34 -17.06 23.74 27.92
C LYS A 34 -17.70 24.65 26.88
N VAL A 35 -17.00 25.69 26.44
CA VAL A 35 -17.44 26.56 25.34
C VAL A 35 -17.41 25.79 24.03
N LEU A 36 -16.30 25.13 23.70
CA LEU A 36 -16.19 24.32 22.48
C LEU A 36 -17.29 23.24 22.41
N ALA A 37 -17.56 22.57 23.54
CA ALA A 37 -18.63 21.57 23.65
C ALA A 37 -20.03 22.09 23.36
N LYS A 38 -20.27 23.40 23.53
CA LYS A 38 -21.54 24.01 23.15
C LYS A 38 -21.58 24.40 21.67
N MET A 39 -20.41 24.68 21.07
CA MET A 39 -20.28 25.11 19.68
C MET A 39 -20.38 23.95 18.68
N CYS A 40 -19.86 22.76 19.03
CA CYS A 40 -19.97 21.57 18.19
C CYS A 40 -19.57 21.85 16.72
N ASN A 41 -20.43 21.53 15.74
CA ASN A 41 -20.12 21.70 14.32
C ASN A 41 -20.08 23.16 13.84
N LEU A 42 -20.46 24.14 14.67
CA LEU A 42 -20.23 25.56 14.35
C LEU A 42 -18.73 25.87 14.27
N LEU A 43 -17.90 25.13 15.01
CA LEU A 43 -16.45 25.31 15.02
C LEU A 43 -15.81 25.11 13.64
N GLU A 44 -16.48 24.40 12.73
CA GLU A 44 -16.06 24.28 11.34
C GLU A 44 -16.02 25.64 10.62
N ALA A 45 -16.86 26.61 11.02
CA ALA A 45 -16.86 27.96 10.47
C ALA A 45 -15.93 28.94 11.20
N LEU A 46 -15.17 28.48 12.20
CA LEU A 46 -14.25 29.34 12.94
C LEU A 46 -13.04 29.69 12.05
N PRO A 47 -12.78 30.97 11.74
CA PRO A 47 -11.67 31.32 10.85
C PRO A 47 -10.32 30.87 11.40
N VAL A 48 -9.38 30.54 10.51
CA VAL A 48 -8.01 30.14 10.86
C VAL A 48 -7.35 31.11 11.84
N ARG A 49 -7.52 32.42 11.62
CA ARG A 49 -6.99 33.48 12.51
C ARG A 49 -7.56 33.43 13.92
N GLU A 50 -8.79 32.96 14.09
CA GLU A 50 -9.43 32.82 15.40
C GLU A 50 -9.02 31.50 16.05
N MET A 51 -8.93 30.40 15.29
CA MET A 51 -8.41 29.13 15.81
C MET A 51 -6.99 29.26 16.37
N LEU A 52 -6.14 30.11 15.77
CA LEU A 52 -4.81 30.40 16.28
C LEU A 52 -4.81 30.92 17.73
N LYS A 53 -5.90 31.57 18.16
CA LYS A 53 -6.02 32.14 19.51
C LYS A 53 -6.38 31.11 20.57
N LEU A 54 -6.89 29.92 20.20
CA LEU A 54 -7.22 28.87 21.17
C LEU A 54 -5.97 28.44 21.95
N ALA A 55 -6.12 28.15 23.24
CA ALA A 55 -5.04 27.52 24.00
C ALA A 55 -4.71 26.13 23.43
N SER A 56 -3.43 25.71 23.48
CA SER A 56 -3.00 24.47 22.81
C SER A 56 -3.63 23.21 23.42
N ASP A 57 -3.80 23.16 24.74
CA ASP A 57 -4.46 22.07 25.46
C ASP A 57 -5.95 21.94 25.12
N VAL A 58 -6.60 23.05 24.81
CA VAL A 58 -7.98 23.14 24.37
C VAL A 58 -8.12 22.74 22.89
N ALA A 59 -7.14 23.12 22.06
CA ALA A 59 -7.16 22.89 20.61
C ALA A 59 -6.95 21.43 20.18
N ILE A 60 -6.34 20.59 21.03
CA ILE A 60 -6.07 19.18 20.71
C ILE A 60 -7.16 18.21 21.19
N LYS A 61 -8.27 18.72 21.72
CA LYS A 61 -9.34 17.87 22.25
C LYS A 61 -10.03 17.08 21.14
N ASP A 62 -10.45 15.87 21.48
CA ASP A 62 -11.18 14.91 20.64
C ASP A 62 -12.45 15.49 19.97
N MET A 63 -12.97 16.60 20.48
CA MET A 63 -14.07 17.28 19.82
C MET A 63 -13.69 17.86 18.46
N LEU A 64 -12.51 18.46 18.36
CA LEU A 64 -12.03 19.09 17.13
C LEU A 64 -11.49 18.05 16.14
N SER A 65 -11.02 16.89 16.64
CA SER A 65 -10.47 15.80 15.82
C SER A 65 -11.50 15.15 14.89
N ASN A 66 -12.79 15.30 15.17
CA ASN A 66 -13.89 14.68 14.44
C ASN A 66 -14.67 15.67 13.53
N LEU A 67 -14.25 16.93 13.48
CA LEU A 67 -14.90 17.96 12.65
C LEU A 67 -14.39 17.93 11.20
N ASN A 68 -15.24 18.38 10.28
CA ASN A 68 -14.84 18.57 8.88
C ASN A 68 -14.18 19.93 8.69
N LEU A 69 -12.89 19.99 8.98
CA LEU A 69 -12.10 21.22 8.96
C LEU A 69 -11.37 21.40 7.62
N SER A 70 -11.19 22.65 7.22
CA SER A 70 -10.34 23.01 6.07
C SER A 70 -8.86 22.72 6.36
N GLU A 71 -8.07 22.54 5.31
CA GLU A 71 -6.62 22.30 5.40
C GLU A 71 -5.90 23.34 6.28
N GLY A 72 -6.23 24.63 6.11
CA GLY A 72 -5.65 25.70 6.91
C GLY A 72 -6.03 25.62 8.40
N GLN A 73 -7.23 25.14 8.74
CA GLN A 73 -7.64 24.91 10.12
C GLN A 73 -6.90 23.69 10.71
N LEU A 74 -6.83 22.59 9.96
CA LEU A 74 -6.07 21.39 10.35
C LEU A 74 -4.60 21.72 10.59
N ARG A 75 -3.98 22.54 9.74
CA ARG A 75 -2.59 22.97 9.92
C ARG A 75 -2.38 23.71 11.23
N VAL A 76 -3.29 24.61 11.60
CA VAL A 76 -3.20 25.34 12.88
C VAL A 76 -3.31 24.40 14.07
N LEU A 77 -4.24 23.45 14.02
CA LEU A 77 -4.40 22.46 15.09
C LEU A 77 -3.19 21.53 15.19
N ALA A 78 -2.62 21.11 14.06
CA ALA A 78 -1.39 20.32 14.02
C ALA A 78 -0.21 21.06 14.66
N VAL A 79 -0.02 22.36 14.36
CA VAL A 79 1.02 23.18 15.02
C VAL A 79 0.81 23.24 16.53
N LYS A 80 -0.43 23.42 17.00
CA LYS A 80 -0.72 23.41 18.44
C LYS A 80 -0.46 22.05 19.10
N ALA A 81 -0.72 20.95 18.38
CA ALA A 81 -0.36 19.61 18.84
C ALA A 81 1.16 19.45 18.97
N LEU A 82 1.94 19.96 18.03
CA LEU A 82 3.41 19.95 18.10
C LEU A 82 3.91 20.79 19.28
N ASP A 83 3.31 21.96 19.54
CA ASP A 83 3.68 22.82 20.68
C ASP A 83 3.44 22.12 22.02
N LEU A 84 2.37 21.33 22.13
CA LEU A 84 1.96 20.70 23.39
C LEU A 84 2.59 19.32 23.60
N LEU A 85 2.56 18.45 22.59
CA LEU A 85 3.01 17.07 22.66
C LEU A 85 4.48 16.92 22.27
N GLY A 86 5.08 17.98 21.72
CA GLY A 86 6.41 17.97 21.17
C GLY A 86 6.48 17.29 19.81
N SER A 87 7.71 16.96 19.42
CA SER A 87 8.05 16.37 18.13
C SER A 87 7.36 15.01 17.88
N PRO A 88 6.89 14.71 16.65
CA PRO A 88 6.13 13.48 16.35
C PRO A 88 6.88 12.17 16.56
N ASP A 89 8.22 12.20 16.64
CA ASP A 89 9.06 11.04 16.99
C ASP A 89 8.82 10.52 18.42
N LYS A 90 8.23 11.35 19.28
CA LYS A 90 7.84 10.99 20.65
C LYS A 90 6.40 10.54 20.76
N TRP A 91 5.64 10.59 19.65
CA TRP A 91 4.23 10.26 19.69
C TRP A 91 4.00 8.76 19.76
N ASN A 92 2.92 8.36 20.42
CA ASN A 92 2.48 6.97 20.51
C ASN A 92 1.08 6.83 19.89
N LYS A 93 0.56 5.59 19.86
CA LYS A 93 -0.76 5.29 19.31
C LYS A 93 -1.88 6.10 19.95
N ASP A 94 -1.82 6.34 21.26
CA ASP A 94 -2.88 7.03 21.99
C ASP A 94 -2.94 8.51 21.61
N TYR A 95 -1.79 9.16 21.39
CA TYR A 95 -1.77 10.54 20.87
C TYR A 95 -2.30 10.61 19.44
N ILE A 96 -1.91 9.69 18.55
CA ILE A 96 -2.46 9.66 17.18
C ILE A 96 -3.98 9.49 17.20
N LYS A 97 -4.48 8.63 18.10
CA LYS A 97 -5.91 8.42 18.29
C LYS A 97 -6.62 9.69 18.78
N GLU A 98 -6.04 10.40 19.75
CA GLU A 98 -6.61 11.63 20.29
C GLU A 98 -6.63 12.77 19.26
N LEU A 99 -5.56 12.89 18.47
CA LEU A 99 -5.43 13.91 17.44
C LEU A 99 -6.40 13.70 16.26
N GLY A 100 -6.71 12.45 15.92
CA GLY A 100 -7.64 12.10 14.83
C GLY A 100 -7.30 12.87 13.54
N ASN A 101 -8.28 13.58 12.97
CA ASN A 101 -8.10 14.29 11.70
C ASN A 101 -7.02 15.39 11.74
N MET A 102 -6.62 15.89 12.92
CA MET A 102 -5.57 16.91 13.03
C MET A 102 -4.23 16.43 12.45
N VAL A 103 -4.00 15.11 12.42
CA VAL A 103 -2.79 14.52 11.84
C VAL A 103 -2.65 14.87 10.36
N ALA A 104 -3.75 15.10 9.62
CA ALA A 104 -3.70 15.55 8.22
C ALA A 104 -3.18 16.99 8.05
N GLY A 105 -3.15 17.78 9.12
CA GLY A 105 -2.54 19.12 9.13
C GLY A 105 -1.02 19.13 9.28
N LEU A 106 -0.39 17.97 9.49
CA LEU A 106 1.06 17.87 9.59
C LEU A 106 1.73 18.05 8.23
N MET A 107 2.88 18.72 8.23
CA MET A 107 3.74 18.78 7.06
C MET A 107 4.35 17.40 6.77
N PRO A 108 4.75 17.13 5.51
CA PRO A 108 5.43 15.88 5.17
C PRO A 108 6.65 15.58 6.06
N SER A 109 7.46 16.59 6.37
CA SER A 109 8.63 16.44 7.25
C SER A 109 8.28 16.10 8.70
N GLU A 110 7.08 16.46 9.16
CA GLU A 110 6.58 16.16 10.50
C GLU A 110 5.95 14.75 10.53
N LEU A 111 5.18 14.39 9.50
CA LEU A 111 4.63 13.03 9.33
C LEU A 111 5.72 11.97 9.34
N ARG A 112 6.85 12.24 8.65
CA ARG A 112 8.02 11.33 8.61
C ARG A 112 8.66 11.06 9.96
N GLN A 113 8.45 11.93 10.94
CA GLN A 113 9.00 11.73 12.27
C GLN A 113 8.19 10.70 13.07
N ILE A 114 6.95 10.41 12.68
CA ILE A 114 6.14 9.39 13.33
C ILE A 114 6.75 8.01 13.07
N GLY A 115 7.14 7.32 14.13
CA GLY A 115 7.77 6.01 14.01
C GLY A 115 6.90 4.98 13.30
N ALA A 116 7.49 4.16 12.44
CA ALA A 116 6.79 3.14 11.64
C ALA A 116 5.90 2.20 12.47
N GLN A 117 6.34 1.82 13.68
CA GLN A 117 5.54 0.99 14.59
C GLN A 117 4.29 1.73 15.11
N VAL A 118 4.40 3.04 15.38
CA VAL A 118 3.28 3.88 15.81
C VAL A 118 2.26 4.04 14.69
N VAL A 119 2.72 4.24 13.45
CA VAL A 119 1.85 4.25 12.26
C VAL A 119 1.09 2.94 12.17
N LYS A 120 1.80 1.80 12.24
CA LYS A 120 1.20 0.46 12.19
C LYS A 120 0.13 0.25 13.27
N ASP A 121 0.44 0.62 14.51
CA ASP A 121 -0.47 0.43 15.63
C ASP A 121 -1.70 1.35 15.56
N SER A 122 -1.61 2.44 14.79
CA SER A 122 -2.63 3.48 14.65
C SER A 122 -3.46 3.40 13.36
N LEU A 123 -3.15 2.48 12.43
CA LEU A 123 -3.80 2.36 11.11
C LEU A 123 -5.33 2.37 11.16
N GLN A 124 -5.91 1.67 12.14
CA GLN A 124 -7.36 1.59 12.33
C GLN A 124 -8.02 2.97 12.54
N PHE A 125 -7.27 3.94 13.07
CA PHE A 125 -7.72 5.31 13.29
C PHE A 125 -7.42 6.19 12.07
N LEU A 126 -6.26 5.97 11.43
CA LEU A 126 -5.84 6.74 10.26
C LEU A 126 -6.70 6.45 9.01
N LYS A 127 -7.36 5.29 8.94
CA LYS A 127 -8.19 4.86 7.81
C LYS A 127 -9.32 5.84 7.44
N GLY A 128 -9.82 6.61 8.40
CA GLY A 128 -10.89 7.59 8.18
C GLY A 128 -10.42 8.99 7.81
N ILE A 129 -9.11 9.24 7.82
CA ILE A 129 -8.51 10.57 7.66
C ILE A 129 -8.26 10.83 6.17
N ASP A 130 -8.70 11.99 5.70
CA ASP A 130 -8.44 12.46 4.33
C ASP A 130 -7.10 13.19 4.29
N PHE A 131 -6.05 12.50 3.84
CA PHE A 131 -4.72 13.08 3.65
C PHE A 131 -4.62 13.74 2.27
N ASP A 132 -4.02 14.92 2.21
CA ASP A 132 -3.77 15.59 0.94
C ASP A 132 -2.74 14.80 0.10
N LEU A 133 -3.03 14.66 -1.19
CA LEU A 133 -2.23 13.91 -2.15
C LEU A 133 -0.82 14.50 -2.34
N ASP A 134 -0.67 15.81 -2.16
CA ASP A 134 0.63 16.51 -2.20
C ASP A 134 1.49 16.23 -0.96
N GLN A 135 0.88 15.77 0.13
CA GLN A 135 1.59 15.32 1.33
C GLN A 135 2.09 13.89 1.14
N LEU A 136 1.26 13.02 0.58
CA LEU A 136 1.59 11.62 0.30
C LEU A 136 2.62 11.47 -0.83
N SER A 137 2.59 12.34 -1.84
CA SER A 137 3.53 12.32 -2.98
C SER A 137 4.98 12.66 -2.58
N LYS A 138 5.16 13.25 -1.40
CA LYS A 138 6.47 13.59 -0.82
C LYS A 138 6.98 12.53 0.14
N LEU A 139 6.27 11.43 0.38
CA LEU A 139 6.83 10.30 1.12
C LEU A 139 7.93 9.63 0.29
N ASP A 140 9.04 9.29 0.91
CA ASP A 140 10.10 8.59 0.19
C ASP A 140 9.84 7.07 0.15
N LYS A 141 10.73 6.35 -0.53
CA LYS A 141 10.60 4.91 -0.77
C LYS A 141 10.49 4.12 0.54
N ASP A 142 11.24 4.51 1.58
CA ASP A 142 11.29 3.78 2.84
C ASP A 142 10.03 4.03 3.69
N ASP A 143 9.46 5.24 3.60
CA ASP A 143 8.18 5.60 4.21
C ASP A 143 7.03 4.74 3.66
N VAL A 144 6.98 4.57 2.35
CA VAL A 144 5.98 3.75 1.66
C VAL A 144 6.16 2.27 1.98
N VAL A 145 7.40 1.79 2.16
CA VAL A 145 7.71 0.42 2.60
C VAL A 145 7.24 0.15 4.03
N ASN A 146 7.27 1.16 4.90
CA ASN A 146 6.73 1.03 6.26
C ASN A 146 5.19 1.01 6.25
N LEU A 147 4.53 1.76 5.37
CA LEU A 147 3.10 1.64 5.10
C LEU A 147 2.72 0.31 4.42
N SER A 148 3.61 -0.24 3.60
CA SER A 148 3.35 -1.49 2.86
C SER A 148 3.39 -2.73 3.76
N LYS A 149 4.22 -2.74 4.80
CA LYS A 149 4.18 -3.75 5.89
C LYS A 149 2.89 -3.70 6.72
N ALA A 150 2.04 -2.72 6.45
CA ALA A 150 0.77 -2.42 7.10
C ALA A 150 -0.46 -2.62 6.18
N ILE A 151 -0.29 -3.22 4.97
CA ILE A 151 -1.38 -3.49 4.01
C ILE A 151 -2.48 -4.39 4.58
N ASP A 152 -2.17 -5.13 5.63
CA ASP A 152 -3.14 -5.93 6.38
C ASP A 152 -4.22 -5.02 7.01
N GLY A 153 -5.33 -4.83 6.29
CA GLY A 153 -6.45 -3.95 6.67
C GLY A 153 -6.93 -2.95 5.60
N PHE A 154 -6.23 -2.82 4.47
CA PHE A 154 -6.67 -1.99 3.34
C PHE A 154 -7.86 -2.64 2.61
N LEU A 155 -8.91 -1.85 2.35
CA LEU A 155 -9.98 -2.24 1.44
C LEU A 155 -9.61 -1.83 0.01
N SER A 156 -10.25 -2.45 -0.98
CA SER A 156 -10.08 -2.11 -2.40
C SER A 156 -10.39 -0.63 -2.67
N SER A 157 -11.33 -0.03 -1.93
CA SER A 157 -11.66 1.40 -2.00
C SER A 157 -10.52 2.32 -1.56
N ASP A 158 -9.71 1.86 -0.62
CA ASP A 158 -8.64 2.65 0.00
C ASP A 158 -7.45 2.74 -0.97
N VAL A 159 -7.17 1.64 -1.68
CA VAL A 159 -6.18 1.58 -2.77
C VAL A 159 -6.59 2.46 -3.94
N GLY A 160 -7.88 2.50 -4.29
CA GLY A 160 -8.40 3.34 -5.37
C GLY A 160 -8.14 4.84 -5.17
N LYS A 161 -7.96 5.29 -3.92
CA LYS A 161 -7.65 6.67 -3.55
C LYS A 161 -6.15 7.00 -3.54
N MET A 162 -5.27 6.01 -3.62
CA MET A 162 -3.81 6.24 -3.66
C MET A 162 -3.38 6.85 -4.99
N THR A 163 -2.37 7.72 -4.95
CA THR A 163 -1.71 8.19 -6.17
C THR A 163 -0.90 7.06 -6.82
N GLN A 164 -0.82 7.08 -8.16
CA GLN A 164 -0.07 6.07 -8.91
C GLN A 164 1.42 6.05 -8.54
N ALA A 165 2.01 7.20 -8.21
CA ALA A 165 3.42 7.30 -7.79
C ALA A 165 3.72 6.51 -6.51
N VAL A 166 2.81 6.58 -5.52
CA VAL A 166 2.92 5.83 -4.25
C VAL A 166 2.82 4.34 -4.51
N VAL A 167 1.85 3.93 -5.35
CA VAL A 167 1.65 2.54 -5.73
C VAL A 167 2.91 1.97 -6.42
N ILE A 168 3.45 2.68 -7.42
CA ILE A 168 4.64 2.24 -8.18
C ILE A 168 5.90 2.12 -7.31
N ALA A 169 6.12 3.06 -6.39
CA ALA A 169 7.26 3.00 -5.47
C ALA A 169 7.18 1.79 -4.52
N ALA A 170 5.96 1.35 -4.18
CA ALA A 170 5.73 0.25 -3.24
C ALA A 170 5.90 -1.14 -3.88
N PHE A 171 5.54 -1.30 -5.15
CA PHE A 171 5.46 -2.60 -5.84
C PHE A 171 6.71 -3.48 -5.76
N PRO A 172 7.95 -2.96 -5.95
CA PRO A 172 9.15 -3.80 -5.93
C PRO A 172 9.49 -4.42 -4.57
N GLU A 173 8.95 -3.87 -3.47
CA GLU A 173 9.32 -4.26 -2.11
C GLU A 173 8.14 -4.75 -1.26
N MET A 174 6.91 -4.53 -1.73
CA MET A 174 5.71 -5.09 -1.13
C MET A 174 5.72 -6.61 -1.19
N LYS A 175 5.59 -7.23 -0.01
CA LYS A 175 5.27 -8.65 0.10
C LYS A 175 3.79 -8.81 0.37
N VAL A 176 3.11 -9.63 -0.41
CA VAL A 176 1.69 -9.90 -0.21
C VAL A 176 1.54 -10.87 0.97
N ALA A 177 0.94 -10.40 2.06
CA ALA A 177 0.56 -11.28 3.16
C ALA A 177 -0.48 -12.30 2.68
N LYS A 178 -0.45 -13.52 3.23
CA LYS A 178 -1.33 -14.64 2.81
C LYS A 178 -2.83 -14.31 2.87
N GLU A 179 -3.22 -13.31 3.67
CA GLU A 179 -4.61 -12.99 3.99
C GLU A 179 -5.16 -11.79 3.19
N VAL A 180 -4.38 -11.19 2.29
CA VAL A 180 -4.88 -10.07 1.47
C VAL A 180 -5.90 -10.55 0.45
N ALA A 181 -7.08 -9.92 0.48
CA ALA A 181 -8.17 -10.24 -0.44
C ALA A 181 -7.81 -9.93 -1.90
N MET A 182 -8.10 -10.86 -2.82
CA MET A 182 -7.80 -10.73 -4.26
C MET A 182 -8.30 -9.42 -4.91
N PRO A 183 -9.51 -8.91 -4.61
CA PRO A 183 -9.95 -7.61 -5.13
C PRO A 183 -9.00 -6.45 -4.80
N VAL A 184 -8.37 -6.46 -3.62
CA VAL A 184 -7.41 -5.43 -3.20
C VAL A 184 -6.15 -5.49 -4.07
N LEU A 185 -5.62 -6.70 -4.28
CA LEU A 185 -4.45 -6.92 -5.14
C LEU A 185 -4.72 -6.50 -6.59
N ARG A 186 -5.94 -6.76 -7.08
CA ARG A 186 -6.38 -6.34 -8.42
C ARG A 186 -6.43 -4.84 -8.59
N GLU A 187 -6.89 -4.10 -7.59
CA GLU A 187 -6.93 -2.64 -7.67
C GLU A 187 -5.52 -2.04 -7.70
N PHE A 188 -4.57 -2.61 -6.95
CA PHE A 188 -3.16 -2.23 -7.04
C PHE A 188 -2.58 -2.43 -8.44
N ILE A 189 -2.83 -3.60 -9.05
CA ILE A 189 -2.37 -3.89 -10.42
C ILE A 189 -2.96 -2.89 -11.41
N LYS A 190 -4.27 -2.64 -11.33
CA LYS A 190 -4.95 -1.67 -12.19
C LYS A 190 -4.33 -0.28 -12.08
N LYS A 191 -4.08 0.19 -10.86
CA LYS A 191 -3.40 1.48 -10.61
C LYS A 191 -1.99 1.54 -11.20
N PHE A 192 -1.25 0.44 -11.16
CA PHE A 192 0.08 0.34 -11.75
C PHE A 192 0.06 0.38 -13.29
N GLU A 193 -0.99 -0.16 -13.90
CA GLU A 193 -1.19 -0.22 -15.35
C GLU A 193 -1.71 1.09 -15.95
N GLU A 194 -2.47 1.90 -15.18
CA GLU A 194 -2.99 3.21 -15.60
C GLU A 194 -1.89 4.24 -15.97
N ASP A 195 -0.63 3.98 -15.63
CA ASP A 195 0.52 4.81 -15.96
C ASP A 195 0.81 4.80 -17.47
N PRO A 196 0.85 5.95 -18.17
CA PRO A 196 1.15 6.02 -19.61
C PRO A 196 2.54 5.47 -20.01
N SER A 197 3.47 5.39 -19.07
CA SER A 197 4.78 4.76 -19.25
C SER A 197 4.75 3.23 -19.07
N SER A 198 3.55 2.64 -18.88
CA SER A 198 3.33 1.19 -18.75
C SER A 198 3.50 0.40 -20.04
N ALA A 199 3.65 1.07 -21.18
CA ALA A 199 3.97 0.44 -22.45
C ALA A 199 5.28 -0.35 -22.34
N GLY A 200 5.17 -1.68 -22.24
CA GLY A 200 6.32 -2.57 -22.13
C GLY A 200 6.65 -3.07 -20.73
N LYS A 201 5.85 -2.78 -19.71
CA LYS A 201 6.02 -3.37 -18.36
C LYS A 201 5.90 -4.91 -18.41
N SER A 202 6.64 -5.59 -17.55
CA SER A 202 6.67 -7.05 -17.41
C SER A 202 5.89 -7.45 -16.16
N ILE A 203 5.16 -8.56 -16.20
CA ILE A 203 4.47 -9.12 -15.02
C ILE A 203 5.43 -9.36 -13.85
N ALA A 204 6.74 -9.51 -14.12
CA ALA A 204 7.76 -9.63 -13.08
C ALA A 204 7.95 -8.35 -12.24
N GLN A 205 7.54 -7.19 -12.75
CA GLN A 205 7.59 -5.92 -12.01
C GLN A 205 6.48 -5.83 -10.96
N LEU A 206 5.44 -6.67 -11.06
CA LEU A 206 4.36 -6.74 -10.08
C LEU A 206 4.78 -7.49 -8.81
N GLY A 207 5.90 -8.21 -8.82
CA GLY A 207 6.36 -8.99 -7.67
C GLY A 207 5.29 -9.97 -7.18
N ASP A 208 5.06 -9.99 -5.86
CA ASP A 208 4.08 -10.86 -5.22
C ASP A 208 2.63 -10.61 -5.68
N PHE A 209 2.30 -9.42 -6.21
CA PHE A 209 0.95 -9.14 -6.72
C PHE A 209 0.66 -9.89 -8.02
N ALA A 210 1.69 -10.34 -8.75
CA ALA A 210 1.48 -11.02 -10.03
C ALA A 210 0.60 -12.28 -9.89
N VAL A 211 0.55 -12.88 -8.69
CA VAL A 211 -0.34 -14.01 -8.37
C VAL A 211 -1.82 -13.71 -8.57
N ALA A 212 -2.22 -12.43 -8.46
CA ALA A 212 -3.59 -11.98 -8.63
C ALA A 212 -3.97 -11.78 -10.11
N LEU A 213 -3.03 -11.82 -11.04
CA LEU A 213 -3.32 -11.78 -12.48
C LEU A 213 -4.25 -12.93 -12.88
N SER A 214 -5.05 -12.73 -13.93
CA SER A 214 -5.76 -13.83 -14.56
C SER A 214 -4.80 -14.67 -15.37
N ARG A 215 -5.23 -15.89 -15.68
CA ARG A 215 -4.50 -16.74 -16.63
C ARG A 215 -4.30 -16.05 -17.98
N GLY A 216 -5.29 -15.31 -18.47
CA GLY A 216 -5.21 -14.62 -19.76
C GLY A 216 -4.15 -13.52 -19.76
N GLU A 217 -4.04 -12.76 -18.67
CA GLU A 217 -3.00 -11.73 -18.50
C GLU A 217 -1.60 -12.36 -18.43
N VAL A 218 -1.45 -13.48 -17.71
CA VAL A 218 -0.19 -14.23 -17.66
C VAL A 218 0.18 -14.80 -19.05
N ASP A 219 -0.80 -15.30 -19.80
CA ASP A 219 -0.58 -15.83 -21.15
C ASP A 219 -0.32 -14.73 -22.20
N ALA A 220 -0.75 -13.49 -21.95
CA ALA A 220 -0.46 -12.36 -22.82
C ALA A 220 1.01 -11.90 -22.74
N GLU A 221 1.73 -12.23 -21.65
CA GLU A 221 3.12 -11.86 -21.48
C GLU A 221 4.03 -12.51 -22.54
N SER A 222 5.02 -11.74 -23.02
CA SER A 222 5.99 -12.26 -23.98
C SER A 222 6.86 -13.33 -23.35
N VAL A 223 7.07 -14.44 -24.06
CA VAL A 223 7.95 -15.53 -23.61
C VAL A 223 9.37 -15.06 -23.32
N ASP A 224 9.89 -14.10 -24.09
CA ASP A 224 11.24 -13.56 -23.89
C ASP A 224 11.33 -12.76 -22.59
N LYS A 225 10.27 -12.04 -22.22
CA LYS A 225 10.18 -11.34 -20.93
C LYS A 225 10.05 -12.31 -19.76
N VAL A 226 9.28 -13.39 -19.92
CA VAL A 226 9.18 -14.46 -18.92
C VAL A 226 10.57 -15.08 -18.68
N ILE A 227 11.25 -15.51 -19.74
CA ILE A 227 12.59 -16.13 -19.67
C ILE A 227 13.61 -15.19 -19.00
N THR A 228 13.61 -13.91 -19.40
CA THR A 228 14.54 -12.92 -18.85
C THR A 228 14.33 -12.70 -17.34
N ASN A 229 13.10 -12.88 -16.85
CA ASN A 229 12.73 -12.63 -15.46
C ASN A 229 12.44 -13.90 -14.64
N LEU A 230 12.92 -15.07 -15.06
CA LEU A 230 12.67 -16.33 -14.35
C LEU A 230 13.07 -16.28 -12.88
N ASP A 231 14.19 -15.65 -12.52
CA ASP A 231 14.61 -15.51 -11.11
C ASP A 231 13.54 -14.88 -10.21
N LYS A 232 12.73 -13.97 -10.77
CA LYS A 232 11.65 -13.29 -10.05
C LYS A 232 10.35 -14.08 -10.12
N LEU A 233 10.05 -14.64 -11.29
CA LEU A 233 8.78 -15.34 -11.52
C LEU A 233 8.79 -16.75 -10.92
N GLY A 234 9.93 -17.44 -10.90
CA GLY A 234 10.08 -18.80 -10.43
C GLY A 234 9.87 -18.97 -8.93
N VAL A 235 10.03 -17.91 -8.14
CA VAL A 235 9.82 -17.94 -6.69
C VAL A 235 8.39 -17.62 -6.25
N LEU A 236 7.55 -17.13 -7.17
CA LEU A 236 6.19 -16.73 -6.84
C LEU A 236 5.29 -17.95 -6.62
N PRO A 237 4.34 -17.89 -5.67
CA PRO A 237 3.45 -19.00 -5.34
C PRO A 237 2.30 -19.12 -6.36
N TRP A 238 2.65 -19.42 -7.61
CA TRP A 238 1.69 -19.62 -8.68
C TRP A 238 0.73 -20.77 -8.39
N ASP A 239 -0.53 -20.59 -8.80
CA ASP A 239 -1.46 -21.70 -8.88
C ASP A 239 -1.10 -22.63 -10.05
N LYS A 240 -1.60 -23.87 -9.99
CA LYS A 240 -1.31 -24.92 -10.98
C LYS A 240 -1.60 -24.47 -12.42
N THR A 241 -2.65 -23.69 -12.65
CA THR A 241 -3.05 -23.28 -13.99
C THR A 241 -2.06 -22.27 -14.57
N LYS A 242 -1.61 -21.31 -13.76
CA LYS A 242 -0.59 -20.33 -14.15
C LYS A 242 0.77 -20.97 -14.34
N THR A 243 1.17 -21.87 -13.43
CA THR A 243 2.40 -22.68 -13.55
C THR A 243 2.47 -23.40 -14.90
N LEU A 244 1.41 -24.14 -15.26
CA LEU A 244 1.34 -24.86 -16.54
C LEU A 244 1.33 -23.91 -17.75
N THR A 245 0.69 -22.74 -17.63
CA THR A 245 0.66 -21.73 -18.70
C THR A 245 2.07 -21.19 -18.97
N LEU A 246 2.80 -20.81 -17.93
CA LEU A 246 4.17 -20.29 -18.04
C LEU A 246 5.16 -21.35 -18.56
N ILE A 247 5.12 -22.57 -18.03
CA ILE A 247 5.99 -23.66 -18.50
C ILE A 247 5.72 -24.01 -19.96
N LYS A 248 4.45 -24.14 -20.36
CA LYS A 248 4.10 -24.43 -21.76
C LYS A 248 4.70 -23.37 -22.69
N LYS A 249 4.62 -22.10 -22.30
CA LYS A 249 5.15 -20.96 -23.05
C LYS A 249 6.68 -21.04 -23.16
N ILE A 250 7.38 -21.29 -22.06
CA ILE A 250 8.84 -21.47 -22.04
C ILE A 250 9.26 -22.64 -22.94
N ARG A 251 8.61 -23.80 -22.80
CA ARG A 251 8.88 -25.00 -23.62
C ARG A 251 8.71 -24.73 -25.11
N THR A 252 7.70 -23.94 -25.49
CA THR A 252 7.48 -23.57 -26.91
C THR A 252 8.68 -22.81 -27.48
N LYS A 253 9.41 -22.06 -26.64
CA LYS A 253 10.60 -21.30 -27.05
C LYS A 253 11.89 -22.09 -26.91
N TRP A 254 12.05 -22.85 -25.83
CA TRP A 254 13.26 -23.62 -25.53
C TRP A 254 13.35 -24.95 -26.28
N GLY A 255 12.23 -25.44 -26.82
CA GLY A 255 12.16 -26.74 -27.48
C GLY A 255 12.07 -27.89 -26.48
N ASP A 256 12.17 -29.09 -27.02
CA ASP A 256 12.11 -30.33 -26.25
C ASP A 256 13.33 -30.47 -25.33
N PHE A 257 13.16 -31.15 -24.21
CA PHE A 257 14.20 -31.35 -23.19
C PHE A 257 15.43 -32.09 -23.75
N ASN A 258 15.21 -32.97 -24.73
CA ASN A 258 16.23 -33.73 -25.45
C ASN A 258 16.70 -33.08 -26.77
N GLY A 259 16.20 -31.88 -27.09
CA GLY A 259 16.14 -31.39 -28.47
C GLY A 259 17.31 -30.53 -28.98
N THR A 260 18.23 -30.04 -28.13
CA THR A 260 19.27 -29.10 -28.60
C THR A 260 20.61 -29.14 -27.86
N ASP A 261 20.90 -30.20 -27.12
CA ASP A 261 22.28 -30.40 -26.64
C ASP A 261 23.08 -31.01 -27.79
N ALA A 262 23.46 -30.16 -28.76
CA ALA A 262 24.73 -30.39 -29.41
C ALA A 262 25.75 -30.45 -28.27
N ASP A 263 26.48 -31.57 -28.19
CA ASP A 263 27.30 -32.06 -27.06
C ASP A 263 28.35 -31.08 -26.46
N ASP A 264 28.36 -29.82 -26.91
CA ASP A 264 29.36 -28.77 -26.70
C ASP A 264 28.81 -27.42 -26.15
N SER A 265 27.51 -27.28 -25.84
CA SER A 265 27.00 -26.03 -25.24
C SER A 265 27.24 -25.99 -23.72
N ASP A 266 28.06 -25.05 -23.25
CA ASP A 266 28.29 -24.79 -21.83
C ASP A 266 27.05 -24.25 -21.09
N SER A 267 25.94 -23.98 -21.78
CA SER A 267 24.72 -23.38 -21.20
C SER A 267 23.44 -23.86 -21.90
N PRO A 268 23.03 -25.13 -21.72
CA PRO A 268 21.81 -25.64 -22.32
C PRO A 268 20.57 -24.96 -21.73
N ASN A 269 19.51 -24.79 -22.53
CA ASN A 269 18.28 -24.10 -22.11
C ASN A 269 17.66 -24.75 -20.87
N TRP A 270 17.61 -26.08 -20.84
CA TRP A 270 17.13 -26.88 -19.71
C TRP A 270 18.24 -27.28 -18.73
N GLY A 271 19.38 -26.61 -18.78
CA GLY A 271 20.50 -26.82 -17.87
C GLY A 271 20.27 -26.31 -16.45
N PHE A 272 21.16 -26.68 -15.54
CA PHE A 272 21.09 -26.36 -14.11
C PHE A 272 20.75 -24.90 -13.81
N LEU A 273 21.43 -23.94 -14.46
CA LEU A 273 21.23 -22.53 -14.18
C LEU A 273 19.78 -22.11 -14.45
N ASN A 274 19.22 -22.47 -15.60
CA ASN A 274 17.84 -22.14 -15.94
C ASN A 274 16.83 -22.94 -15.13
N MET A 275 17.11 -24.20 -14.81
CA MET A 275 16.28 -25.01 -13.91
C MET A 275 16.19 -24.38 -12.52
N LYS A 276 17.30 -23.86 -11.99
CA LYS A 276 17.31 -23.09 -10.74
C LYS A 276 16.44 -21.85 -10.81
N ARG A 277 16.43 -21.15 -11.95
CA ARG A 277 15.63 -19.95 -12.18
C ARG A 277 14.15 -20.26 -12.35
N LEU A 278 13.80 -21.42 -12.92
CA LEU A 278 12.41 -21.87 -13.01
C LEU A 278 11.77 -21.99 -11.62
N GLY A 279 12.52 -22.46 -10.62
CA GLY A 279 12.02 -22.62 -9.25
C GLY A 279 10.71 -23.41 -9.21
N ARG A 280 9.67 -22.84 -8.59
CA ARG A 280 8.32 -23.42 -8.48
C ARG A 280 7.67 -23.66 -9.84
N LEU A 281 8.08 -22.97 -10.90
CA LEU A 281 7.55 -23.24 -12.24
C LEU A 281 7.90 -24.64 -12.72
N ALA A 282 8.98 -25.26 -12.21
CA ALA A 282 9.32 -26.64 -12.56
C ALA A 282 8.22 -27.66 -12.19
N LEU A 283 7.33 -27.32 -11.25
CA LEU A 283 6.11 -28.07 -10.96
C LEU A 283 5.11 -28.09 -12.13
N GLY A 284 5.40 -27.44 -13.26
CA GLY A 284 4.63 -27.56 -14.49
C GLY A 284 5.16 -28.61 -15.46
N ILE A 285 6.34 -29.20 -15.19
CA ILE A 285 6.98 -30.19 -16.08
C ILE A 285 6.31 -31.54 -15.89
N ALA A 286 5.99 -32.21 -17.00
CA ALA A 286 5.38 -33.54 -16.96
C ALA A 286 6.40 -34.63 -16.61
N LYS A 287 5.93 -35.71 -16.01
CA LYS A 287 6.76 -36.87 -15.64
C LYS A 287 7.58 -37.41 -16.82
N GLU A 288 6.97 -37.49 -17.99
CA GLU A 288 7.61 -37.99 -19.20
C GLU A 288 8.78 -37.09 -19.60
N GLU A 289 8.63 -35.77 -19.44
CA GLU A 289 9.62 -34.77 -19.78
C GLU A 289 10.79 -34.75 -18.78
N LEU A 290 10.53 -35.04 -17.50
CA LEU A 290 11.59 -35.19 -16.49
C LEU A 290 12.56 -36.33 -16.82
N ARG A 291 12.12 -37.36 -17.56
CA ARG A 291 12.99 -38.46 -18.01
C ARG A 291 13.95 -38.03 -19.12
N ASP A 292 13.59 -36.99 -19.84
CA ASP A 292 14.35 -36.46 -20.97
C ASP A 292 15.29 -35.33 -20.56
N LEU A 293 15.43 -35.06 -19.25
CA LEU A 293 16.37 -34.07 -18.73
C LEU A 293 17.83 -34.43 -19.07
N PRO A 294 18.69 -33.43 -19.35
CA PRO A 294 20.10 -33.67 -19.63
C PRO A 294 20.80 -34.42 -18.49
N ILE A 295 21.62 -35.42 -18.84
CA ILE A 295 22.37 -36.23 -17.85
C ILE A 295 23.49 -35.40 -17.18
N ARG A 296 24.10 -34.44 -17.89
CA ARG A 296 25.15 -33.58 -17.32
C ARG A 296 24.54 -32.54 -16.38
N GLY A 297 25.01 -32.51 -15.14
CA GLY A 297 24.47 -31.62 -14.10
C GLY A 297 23.12 -32.07 -13.53
N ILE A 298 22.71 -33.32 -13.78
CA ILE A 298 21.44 -33.86 -13.28
C ILE A 298 21.38 -33.88 -11.75
N GLU A 299 22.51 -34.06 -11.06
CA GLU A 299 22.60 -33.99 -9.59
C GLU A 299 22.16 -32.61 -9.09
N ASP A 300 22.68 -31.55 -9.69
CA ASP A 300 22.34 -30.17 -9.33
C ASP A 300 20.87 -29.83 -9.71
N VAL A 301 20.37 -30.39 -10.82
CA VAL A 301 18.96 -30.26 -11.22
C VAL A 301 18.04 -30.98 -10.24
N ILE A 302 18.37 -32.20 -9.81
CA ILE A 302 17.62 -32.95 -8.80
C ILE A 302 17.59 -32.17 -7.48
N ASP A 303 18.70 -31.58 -7.06
CA ASP A 303 18.78 -30.75 -5.85
C ASP A 303 17.90 -29.49 -5.93
N VAL A 304 17.77 -28.90 -7.12
CA VAL A 304 16.85 -27.78 -7.36
C VAL A 304 15.40 -28.24 -7.30
N LEU A 305 15.05 -29.30 -8.03
CA LEU A 305 13.69 -29.83 -8.09
C LEU A 305 13.21 -30.38 -6.74
N GLY A 306 14.10 -31.00 -5.98
CA GLY A 306 13.82 -31.56 -4.66
C GLY A 306 13.53 -30.51 -3.58
N LYS A 307 13.80 -29.22 -3.83
CA LYS A 307 13.39 -28.12 -2.92
C LYS A 307 11.90 -27.84 -3.00
N GLU A 308 11.27 -28.15 -4.14
CA GLU A 308 9.84 -28.00 -4.30
C GLU A 308 9.11 -29.19 -3.67
N LYS A 309 8.12 -28.90 -2.82
CA LYS A 309 7.40 -29.94 -2.05
C LYS A 309 6.00 -30.26 -2.59
N ASP A 310 5.54 -29.48 -3.56
CA ASP A 310 4.16 -29.52 -4.07
C ASP A 310 4.04 -30.37 -5.35
N TRP A 311 4.96 -31.30 -5.58
CA TRP A 311 4.89 -32.28 -6.67
C TRP A 311 3.64 -33.15 -6.52
N ASP A 312 2.89 -33.35 -7.61
CA ASP A 312 1.76 -34.28 -7.62
C ASP A 312 2.14 -35.66 -8.16
N ARG A 313 1.31 -36.69 -7.90
CA ARG A 313 1.60 -38.08 -8.32
C ARG A 313 1.64 -38.28 -9.84
N GLY A 314 1.16 -37.30 -10.61
CA GLY A 314 1.22 -37.29 -12.07
C GLY A 314 2.58 -36.81 -12.62
N GLN A 315 3.47 -36.38 -11.74
CA GLN A 315 4.84 -35.92 -12.01
C GLN A 315 5.84 -36.88 -11.37
#